data_AF-A0A9D4SQ53-F1
#
_entry.id   AF-A0A9D4SQ53-F1
#
_cell.length_a   1.000
_cell.length_b   1.000
_cell.length_c   1.000
_cell.angle_alpha   90.00
_cell.angle_beta   90.00
_cell.angle_gamma   90.00
#
_symmetry.space_group_name_H-M   'P 1'
#
loop_
_entity.id
_entity.type
_entity.pdbx_description
1 polymer ?
#
loop_
_entity_poly.entity_id
_entity_poly.type
_entity_poly.pdbx_seq_one_letter_code
_entity_poly.pdbx_strand_id
1 'polypeptide(L)'
;MKLKAIQRVEAGEKSSAVADDIGIPRSTPSTLLKDKADIKAKRIDDAFRELSSLFPAAVPPEVSVDDFVEADCNVQAVASLTDEDILAAVAGTQDAQADSASGDEDRPGEVAATRAYSATEVAAALGLIRRCCGDMEGTGLSHLDS
;
A
#
# COMPACT_ATOMS: atom_id res chain seq x y z
N MET A 1 18.77 -8.43 4.10
CA MET A 1 19.36 -9.75 4.43
C MET A 1 18.31 -10.70 5.01
N LYS A 2 17.70 -10.39 6.16
CA LYS A 2 16.68 -11.26 6.81
C LYS A 2 15.48 -11.57 5.91
N LEU A 3 14.87 -10.55 5.30
CA LEU A 3 13.75 -10.71 4.35
C LEU A 3 14.11 -11.56 3.13
N LYS A 4 15.27 -11.30 2.53
CA LYS A 4 15.78 -12.07 1.38
C LYS A 4 15.97 -13.54 1.72
N ALA A 5 16.44 -13.87 2.92
CA ALA A 5 16.54 -15.25 3.37
C ALA A 5 15.16 -15.90 3.56
N ILE A 6 14.19 -15.17 4.14
CA ILE A 6 12.81 -15.65 4.30
C ILE A 6 12.16 -15.90 2.93
N GLN A 7 12.23 -14.95 2.01
CA GLN A 7 11.65 -15.05 0.65
C GLN A 7 12.18 -16.26 -0.11
N ARG A 8 13.49 -16.49 -0.08
CA ARG A 8 14.11 -17.62 -0.81
C ARG A 8 13.72 -18.98 -0.24
N VAL A 9 13.66 -19.09 1.09
CA VAL A 9 13.19 -20.34 1.71
C VAL A 9 11.69 -20.54 1.47
N GLU A 10 10.88 -19.48 1.48
CA GLU A 10 9.44 -19.55 1.12
C GLU A 10 9.23 -19.93 -0.35
N ALA A 11 10.14 -19.52 -1.26
CA ALA A 11 10.17 -19.94 -2.66
C ALA A 11 10.59 -21.42 -2.87
N GLY A 12 10.87 -22.15 -1.78
CA GLY A 12 11.19 -23.58 -1.81
C GLY A 12 12.68 -23.90 -1.88
N GLU A 13 13.57 -22.90 -1.77
CA GLU A 13 15.01 -23.15 -1.69
C GLU A 13 15.38 -23.79 -0.35
N LYS A 14 16.38 -24.68 -0.37
CA LYS A 14 16.86 -25.34 0.85
C LYS A 14 17.51 -24.32 1.78
N SER A 15 17.08 -24.28 3.04
CA SER A 15 17.61 -23.36 4.08
C SER A 15 19.13 -23.39 4.21
N SER A 16 19.76 -24.55 4.02
CA SER A 16 21.22 -24.68 4.04
C SER A 16 21.90 -23.97 2.86
N ALA A 17 21.33 -24.08 1.65
CA ALA A 17 21.85 -23.39 0.46
C ALA A 17 21.67 -21.88 0.57
N VAL A 18 20.52 -21.43 1.08
CA VAL A 18 20.24 -20.00 1.33
C VAL A 18 21.18 -19.44 2.39
N ALA A 19 21.48 -20.20 3.45
CA ALA A 19 22.41 -19.78 4.49
C ALA A 19 23.83 -19.60 3.95
N ASP A 20 24.30 -20.58 3.17
CA ASP A 20 25.64 -20.56 2.59
C ASP A 20 25.79 -19.41 1.58
N ASP A 21 24.78 -19.16 0.74
CA ASP A 21 24.82 -18.10 -0.27
C ASP A 21 24.75 -16.68 0.33
N ILE A 22 23.99 -16.50 1.41
CA ILE A 22 23.83 -15.19 2.07
C ILE A 22 24.92 -14.98 3.15
N GLY A 23 25.72 -16.01 3.46
CA GLY A 23 26.81 -15.94 4.44
C GLY A 23 26.32 -15.87 5.89
N ILE A 24 25.22 -16.56 6.21
CA ILE A 24 24.67 -16.65 7.59
C ILE A 24 24.87 -18.05 8.18
N PRO A 25 24.91 -18.19 9.51
CA PRO A 25 24.95 -19.51 10.14
C PRO A 25 23.75 -20.37 9.70
N ARG A 26 23.98 -21.66 9.44
CA ARG A 26 22.94 -22.59 8.96
C ARG A 26 21.75 -22.78 9.91
N SER A 27 21.91 -22.44 11.19
CA SER A 27 20.82 -22.43 12.19
C SER A 27 19.94 -21.19 12.11
N THR A 28 20.45 -20.09 11.54
CA THR A 28 19.77 -18.78 11.49
C THR A 28 18.50 -18.76 10.62
N PRO A 29 18.43 -19.41 9.44
CA PRO A 29 17.20 -19.44 8.65
C PRO A 29 16.00 -19.95 9.42
N SER A 30 16.16 -21.00 10.23
CA SER A 30 15.05 -21.56 11.02
C SER A 30 14.50 -20.57 12.03
N THR A 31 15.37 -19.78 12.68
CA THR A 31 14.94 -18.70 13.58
C THR A 31 14.24 -17.59 12.81
N LEU A 32 14.79 -17.17 11.67
CA LEU A 32 14.17 -16.14 10.82
C LEU A 32 12.79 -16.55 10.30
N LEU A 33 12.58 -17.83 9.99
CA LEU A 33 11.29 -18.35 9.55
C LEU A 33 10.28 -18.44 10.68
N LYS A 34 10.73 -18.73 11.91
CA LYS A 34 9.87 -18.71 13.10
C LYS A 34 9.36 -17.29 13.38
N ASP A 35 10.25 -16.31 13.29
CA ASP A 35 9.95 -14.91 13.58
C ASP A 35 9.52 -14.13 12.32
N LYS A 36 9.13 -14.84 11.25
CA LYS A 36 8.93 -14.23 9.92
C LYS A 36 7.80 -13.20 9.90
N ALA A 37 6.75 -13.41 10.67
CA ALA A 37 5.61 -12.50 10.76
C ALA A 37 6.07 -11.17 11.36
N ASP A 38 6.75 -11.22 12.51
CA ASP A 38 7.27 -10.04 13.20
C ASP A 38 8.33 -9.30 12.36
N ILE A 39 9.18 -10.05 11.65
CA ILE A 39 10.19 -9.47 10.74
C ILE A 39 9.53 -8.75 9.56
N LYS A 40 8.44 -9.30 9.00
CA LYS A 40 7.69 -8.68 7.91
C LYS A 40 6.91 -7.45 8.41
N ALA A 41 6.19 -7.56 9.53
CA ALA A 41 5.44 -6.46 10.14
C ALA A 41 6.34 -5.26 10.43
N LYS A 42 7.45 -5.50 11.14
CA LYS A 42 8.43 -4.44 11.45
C LYS A 42 8.98 -3.76 10.19
N ARG A 43 9.15 -4.51 9.09
CA ARG A 43 9.63 -3.92 7.84
C ARG A 43 8.60 -2.99 7.22
N ILE A 44 7.32 -3.35 7.28
CA ILE A 44 6.21 -2.54 6.78
C ILE A 44 6.14 -1.25 7.61
N ASP A 45 6.22 -1.35 8.94
CA ASP A 45 6.25 -0.19 9.85
C ASP A 45 7.41 0.76 9.53
N ASP A 46 8.62 0.20 9.34
CA ASP A 46 9.80 0.99 8.99
C ASP A 46 9.61 1.70 7.63
N ALA A 47 9.03 1.01 6.64
CA ALA A 47 8.77 1.58 5.31
C ALA A 47 7.70 2.66 5.34
N PHE A 48 6.65 2.47 6.15
CA PHE A 48 5.59 3.44 6.34
C PHE A 48 6.08 4.69 7.06
N ARG A 49 6.94 4.52 8.07
CA ARG A 49 7.60 5.64 8.74
C ARG A 49 8.52 6.42 7.80
N GLU A 50 9.24 5.73 6.91
CA GLU A 50 10.07 6.37 5.87
C GLU A 50 9.19 7.15 4.90
N LEU A 51 8.06 6.59 4.45
CA LEU A 51 7.07 7.27 3.62
C LEU A 51 6.49 8.52 4.28
N SER A 52 6.05 8.42 5.54
CA SER A 52 5.52 9.57 6.30
C SER A 52 6.58 10.66 6.47
N SER A 53 7.84 10.30 6.67
CA SER A 53 8.94 11.27 6.74
C SER A 53 9.21 11.97 5.40
N LEU A 54 9.04 11.27 4.27
CA LEU A 54 9.29 11.83 2.93
C LEU A 54 8.09 12.62 2.41
N PHE A 55 6.87 12.21 2.76
CA PHE A 55 5.60 12.76 2.27
C PHE A 55 4.63 13.08 3.41
N PRO A 56 4.94 14.07 4.27
CA PRO A 56 4.09 14.40 5.41
C PRO A 56 2.70 14.92 5.03
N ALA A 57 2.54 15.43 3.79
CA ALA A 57 1.24 15.84 3.25
C ALA A 57 0.40 14.66 2.72
N ALA A 58 1.03 13.53 2.38
CA ALA A 58 0.34 12.33 1.87
C ALA A 58 0.04 11.33 2.98
N VAL A 59 0.88 11.28 4.02
CA VAL A 59 0.70 10.43 5.20
C VAL A 59 0.86 11.31 6.45
N PRO A 60 -0.26 11.81 7.02
CA PRO A 60 -0.23 12.57 8.25
C PRO A 60 0.45 11.77 9.38
N PRO A 61 1.15 12.42 10.32
CA PRO A 61 1.92 11.74 11.36
C PRO A 61 1.06 10.98 12.37
N GLU A 62 -0.25 11.22 12.38
CA GLU A 62 -1.24 10.55 13.23
C GLU A 62 -1.71 9.22 12.64
N VAL A 63 -1.45 8.97 11.36
CA VAL A 63 -1.84 7.74 10.68
C VAL A 63 -0.76 6.70 10.89
N SER A 64 -1.17 5.49 11.27
CA SER A 64 -0.35 4.30 11.50
C SER A 64 -0.58 3.25 10.41
N VAL A 65 0.29 2.24 10.33
CA VAL A 65 0.10 1.09 9.43
C VAL A 65 -1.17 0.33 9.78
N ASP A 66 -1.47 0.19 11.07
CA ASP A 66 -2.63 -0.55 11.55
C ASP A 66 -3.96 0.06 11.06
N ASP A 67 -3.99 1.37 10.77
CA ASP A 67 -5.15 2.05 10.19
C ASP A 67 -5.50 1.58 8.76
N PHE A 68 -4.57 0.88 8.08
CA PHE A 68 -4.78 0.33 6.73
C PHE A 68 -5.02 -1.18 6.71
N VAL A 69 -4.74 -1.89 7.80
CA VAL A 69 -4.82 -3.37 7.85
C VAL A 69 -6.25 -3.85 8.13
N GLU A 70 -7.07 -3.01 8.77
CA GLU A 70 -8.50 -3.27 8.99
C GLU A 70 -9.43 -2.59 7.96
N ALA A 71 -8.87 -1.99 6.90
CA ALA A 71 -9.65 -1.66 5.72
C ALA A 71 -10.01 -2.96 5.00
N ASP A 72 -10.88 -3.73 5.64
CA ASP A 72 -11.54 -4.90 5.13
C ASP A 72 -12.03 -4.51 3.73
N CYS A 73 -11.38 -5.05 2.68
CA CYS A 73 -11.87 -5.06 1.30
C CYS A 73 -13.16 -5.89 1.18
N ASN A 74 -13.95 -5.91 2.24
CA ASN A 74 -15.34 -6.33 2.35
C ASN A 74 -16.19 -5.23 1.69
N VAL A 75 -15.90 -4.94 0.42
CA VAL A 75 -16.89 -4.40 -0.47
C VAL A 75 -17.95 -5.49 -0.57
N GLN A 76 -18.89 -5.49 0.37
CA GLN A 76 -20.11 -6.24 0.19
C GLN A 76 -20.69 -5.72 -1.13
N ALA A 77 -20.74 -6.58 -2.14
CA ALA A 77 -21.52 -6.29 -3.32
C ALA A 77 -22.98 -6.22 -2.84
N VAL A 78 -23.43 -5.01 -2.45
CA VAL A 78 -24.74 -4.81 -1.81
C VAL A 78 -25.88 -5.15 -2.78
N ALA A 79 -25.58 -5.22 -4.09
CA ALA A 79 -26.47 -5.79 -5.09
C ALA A 79 -25.67 -6.24 -6.33
N SER A 80 -26.10 -7.33 -6.97
CA SER A 80 -25.79 -7.60 -8.36
C SER A 80 -26.63 -6.66 -9.23
N LEU A 81 -26.15 -5.45 -9.44
CA LEU A 81 -26.80 -4.52 -10.37
C LEU A 81 -26.61 -5.07 -11.79
N THR A 82 -27.67 -5.06 -12.59
CA THR A 82 -27.52 -5.33 -14.03
C THR A 82 -26.90 -4.10 -14.69
N ASP A 83 -26.33 -4.28 -15.88
CA ASP A 83 -25.82 -3.16 -16.68
C ASP A 83 -26.90 -2.08 -16.91
N GLU A 84 -28.17 -2.47 -16.95
CA GLU A 84 -29.32 -1.58 -17.09
C GLU A 84 -29.56 -0.72 -15.84
N ASP A 85 -29.40 -1.28 -14.63
CA ASP A 85 -29.50 -0.54 -13.37
C ASP A 85 -28.36 0.50 -13.24
N ILE A 86 -27.15 0.12 -13.69
CA ILE A 86 -25.99 1.03 -13.71
C ILE A 86 -26.23 2.19 -14.68
N LEU A 87 -26.72 1.90 -15.89
CA LEU A 87 -27.02 2.91 -16.89
C LEU A 87 -28.15 3.86 -16.43
N ALA A 88 -29.17 3.33 -15.76
CA ALA A 88 -30.26 4.15 -15.20
C ALA A 88 -29.76 5.09 -14.09
N ALA A 89 -28.84 4.66 -13.23
CA ALA A 89 -28.26 5.49 -12.18
C ALA A 89 -27.38 6.64 -12.75
N VAL A 90 -26.59 6.35 -13.79
CA VAL A 90 -25.78 7.37 -14.48
C VAL A 90 -26.67 8.36 -15.25
N ALA A 91 -27.78 7.89 -15.83
CA ALA A 91 -28.72 8.76 -16.51
C ALA A 91 -29.52 9.65 -15.53
N GLY A 92 -29.95 9.10 -14.39
CA GLY A 92 -30.76 9.82 -13.39
C GLY A 92 -30.02 10.89 -12.59
N THR A 93 -28.68 10.89 -12.60
CA THR A 93 -27.86 11.92 -11.93
C THR A 93 -27.69 13.21 -12.74
N GLN A 94 -28.15 13.25 -13.99
CA GLN A 94 -28.06 14.46 -14.83
C GLN A 94 -29.25 15.42 -14.70
N ASP A 95 -30.39 15.00 -14.13
CA ASP A 95 -31.63 15.80 -14.10
C ASP A 95 -32.03 16.35 -12.72
N ALA A 96 -31.18 16.20 -11.69
CA ALA A 96 -31.45 16.72 -10.33
C ALA A 96 -30.55 17.89 -9.90
N GLN A 97 -30.12 18.74 -10.84
CA GLN A 97 -29.48 20.01 -10.49
C GLN A 97 -30.11 21.18 -11.25
N ALA A 98 -31.36 21.49 -10.90
CA ALA A 98 -31.96 22.80 -11.15
C ALA A 98 -32.72 23.26 -9.88
N ASP A 99 -32.41 24.50 -9.48
CA ASP A 99 -33.02 25.33 -8.43
C ASP A 99 -32.81 24.98 -6.95
N SER A 100 -31.89 25.72 -6.29
CA SER A 100 -32.28 26.88 -5.48
C SER A 100 -31.09 27.70 -4.95
N ALA A 101 -31.38 28.99 -4.81
CA ALA A 101 -30.47 30.10 -4.60
C ALA A 101 -29.90 30.27 -3.17
N SER A 102 -28.84 31.09 -3.12
CA SER A 102 -28.45 32.02 -2.05
C SER A 102 -28.23 31.46 -0.63
N GLY A 103 -26.94 31.32 -0.27
CA GLY A 103 -26.49 31.16 1.10
C GLY A 103 -25.03 31.59 1.19
N ASP A 104 -24.85 32.84 1.59
CA ASP A 104 -23.59 33.48 1.95
C ASP A 104 -22.97 32.73 3.15
N GLU A 105 -21.95 31.91 2.91
CA GLU A 105 -21.08 31.37 3.95
C GLU A 105 -19.63 31.57 3.49
N ASP A 106 -19.07 32.70 3.92
CA ASP A 106 -17.64 32.94 4.08
C ASP A 106 -17.03 31.78 4.89
N ARG A 107 -16.57 30.73 4.20
CA ARG A 107 -15.63 29.76 4.75
C ARG A 107 -14.30 29.98 4.05
N PRO A 108 -13.23 30.34 4.77
CA PRO A 108 -11.90 30.29 4.20
C PRO A 108 -11.60 28.81 3.96
N GLY A 109 -11.83 28.36 2.73
CA GLY A 109 -11.35 27.10 2.23
C GLY A 109 -9.84 27.13 2.35
N GLU A 110 -9.33 26.44 3.35
CA GLU A 110 -7.93 26.10 3.49
C GLU A 110 -7.58 25.21 2.30
N VAL A 111 -7.28 25.85 1.16
CA VAL A 111 -6.61 25.23 0.03
C VAL A 111 -5.28 24.74 0.57
N ALA A 112 -5.26 23.48 1.00
CA ALA A 112 -4.06 22.74 1.32
C ALA A 112 -3.08 23.01 0.19
N ALA A 113 -2.06 23.83 0.50
CA ALA A 113 -1.12 24.32 -0.49
C ALA A 113 -0.60 23.12 -1.26
N THR A 114 -0.86 23.06 -2.57
CA THR A 114 -0.28 22.07 -3.46
C THR A 114 1.22 22.34 -3.49
N ARG A 115 1.92 21.76 -2.52
CA ARG A 115 3.37 21.82 -2.42
C ARG A 115 3.91 21.22 -3.70
N ALA A 116 4.59 22.04 -4.49
CA ALA A 116 5.33 21.57 -5.63
C ALA A 116 6.44 20.64 -5.11
N TYR A 117 6.40 19.38 -5.52
CA TYR A 117 7.47 18.42 -5.23
C TYR A 117 8.61 18.64 -6.21
N SER A 118 9.83 18.64 -5.70
CA SER A 118 11.03 18.64 -6.53
C SER A 118 11.15 17.33 -7.30
N ALA A 119 11.78 17.37 -8.47
CA ALA A 119 12.05 16.15 -9.26
C ALA A 119 12.84 15.09 -8.46
N THR A 120 13.68 15.53 -7.52
CA THR A 120 14.41 14.66 -6.59
C THR A 120 13.52 13.97 -5.57
N GLU A 121 12.52 14.67 -5.01
CA GLU A 121 11.53 14.07 -4.09
C GLU A 121 10.67 13.04 -4.82
N VAL A 122 10.23 13.36 -6.05
CA VAL A 122 9.46 12.42 -6.88
C VAL A 122 10.29 11.18 -7.25
N ALA A 123 11.56 11.36 -7.61
CA ALA A 123 12.46 10.25 -7.90
C ALA A 123 12.72 9.36 -6.67
N ALA A 124 12.84 9.96 -5.48
CA ALA A 124 12.96 9.23 -4.22
C ALA A 124 11.69 8.41 -3.92
N ALA A 125 10.51 9.01 -4.12
CA ALA A 125 9.21 8.34 -3.99
C ALA A 125 9.13 7.10 -4.88
N LEU A 126 9.40 7.29 -6.18
CA LEU A 126 9.35 6.23 -7.18
C LEU A 126 10.39 5.14 -6.91
N GLY A 127 11.57 5.51 -6.41
CA GLY A 127 12.59 4.56 -5.99
C GLY A 127 12.15 3.69 -4.81
N LEU A 128 11.43 4.27 -3.86
CA LEU A 128 10.87 3.56 -2.72
C LEU A 128 9.72 2.64 -3.14
N ILE A 129 8.79 3.13 -3.97
CA ILE A 129 7.70 2.32 -4.55
C ILE A 129 8.29 1.12 -5.31
N ARG A 130 9.26 1.35 -6.20
CA ARG A 130 9.89 0.27 -6.98
C ARG A 130 10.57 -0.77 -6.10
N ARG A 131 11.21 -0.35 -5.01
CA ARG A 131 11.82 -1.27 -4.03
C ARG A 131 10.75 -2.10 -3.32
N CYS A 132 9.66 -1.48 -2.87
CA CYS A 132 8.54 -2.18 -2.26
C CYS A 132 7.88 -3.17 -3.23
N CYS A 133 7.69 -2.78 -4.50
CA CYS A 133 7.17 -3.68 -5.54
C CYS A 133 8.11 -4.87 -5.79
N GLY A 134 9.43 -4.65 -5.85
CA GLY A 134 10.40 -5.75 -5.98
C GLY A 134 10.44 -6.68 -4.77
N ASP A 135 10.21 -6.16 -3.56
CA ASP A 135 10.09 -6.99 -2.36
C ASP A 135 8.77 -7.81 -2.33
N MET A 136 7.78 -7.45 -3.14
CA MET A 136 6.51 -8.18 -3.32
C MET A 136 6.54 -9.19 -4.48
N GLU A 137 7.50 -9.13 -5.41
CA GLU A 137 7.67 -10.17 -6.45
C GLU A 137 7.92 -11.53 -5.79
N GLY A 138 7.07 -12.51 -6.10
CA GLY A 138 7.10 -13.85 -5.48
C GLY A 138 6.18 -14.05 -4.28
N THR A 139 5.39 -13.05 -3.88
CA THR A 139 4.38 -13.20 -2.80
C THR A 139 3.02 -13.75 -3.27
N GLY A 140 2.85 -14.02 -4.57
CA GLY A 140 1.57 -14.45 -5.14
C GLY A 140 0.57 -13.31 -5.42
N LEU A 141 0.95 -12.06 -5.13
CA LEU A 141 0.18 -10.85 -5.47
C LEU A 141 0.62 -10.21 -6.80
N SER A 142 1.70 -10.69 -7.40
CA SER A 142 2.06 -10.36 -8.78
C SER A 142 1.06 -11.02 -9.72
N HIS A 143 0.22 -10.19 -10.34
CA HIS A 143 -0.82 -10.61 -11.27
C HIS A 143 -0.28 -11.63 -12.28
N LEU A 144 -1.01 -12.74 -12.42
CA LEU A 144 -0.89 -13.66 -13.54
C LEU A 144 -1.06 -12.88 -14.83
N ASP A 145 0.00 -12.80 -15.64
CA ASP A 145 -0.15 -12.69 -17.08
C ASP A 145 -0.77 -14.01 -17.57
N SER A 146 -2.01 -13.92 -18.06
CA SER A 146 -2.67 -14.94 -18.89
C SER A 146 -3.30 -14.24 -20.08
#